data_AF-A0A1M3F694-F1
#
_entry.id   AF-A0A1M3F694-F1
#
_cell.length_a   1.000
_cell.length_b   1.000
_cell.length_c   1.000
_cell.angle_alpha   90.00
_cell.angle_beta   90.00
_cell.angle_gamma   90.00
#
_symmetry.space_group_name_H-M   'P 1'
#
loop_
_entity.id
_entity.type
_entity.pdbx_description
1 polymer ?
#
loop_
_entity_poly.entity_id
_entity_poly.type
_entity_poly.pdbx_seq_one_letter_code
_entity_poly.pdbx_strand_id
1 'polypeptide(L)'
;MSHPYTPAVPENPIDATDDATQTPTGAARGTRLLPLVAVLTLVVLAVDQLTKWRVLDTMVPGERIDLIGSLLGLELVFNRGAALSIATGMTWVLTLIAVVVVIVVARASRRLGSRLWAVAFGLLLGGALGNLVDRFFRPPAPARGHVVDFIAYGNWFVGNVADIAIVVAAVLVVLQTLRGVRLDGTHETHDGAAAAAVDAPDGTSGTAGTVVREP
;
A
#
# COMPACT_ATOMS: atom_id res chain seq x y z
N MET A 1 67.06 40.06 42.90
CA MET A 1 66.87 39.13 41.77
C MET A 1 65.57 38.40 42.03
N SER A 2 64.48 38.84 41.39
CA SER A 2 63.12 38.34 41.64
C SER A 2 62.39 38.26 40.29
N HIS A 3 62.21 37.05 39.77
CA HIS A 3 61.25 36.68 38.72
C HIS A 3 61.14 35.14 38.71
N PRO A 4 60.03 34.52 38.28
CA PRO A 4 58.67 35.05 38.12
C PRO A 4 57.55 34.13 38.68
N TYR A 5 56.34 34.67 38.59
CA TYR A 5 55.03 34.14 38.97
C TYR A 5 54.35 33.40 37.79
N THR A 6 53.76 32.25 38.13
CA THR A 6 52.46 31.68 37.65
C THR A 6 52.37 30.76 36.44
N PRO A 7 51.46 29.75 36.54
CA PRO A 7 51.56 28.45 35.92
C PRO A 7 50.84 28.35 34.57
N ALA A 8 51.07 27.20 33.94
CA ALA A 8 50.58 26.77 32.65
C ALA A 8 49.07 26.94 32.46
N VAL A 9 48.71 27.44 31.28
CA VAL A 9 47.40 27.33 30.66
C VAL A 9 47.09 25.84 30.46
N PRO A 10 45.92 25.31 30.88
CA PRO A 10 45.52 24.00 30.39
C PRO A 10 45.12 24.13 28.93
N GLU A 11 45.95 23.59 28.05
CA GLU A 11 45.62 23.33 26.65
C GLU A 11 44.41 22.40 26.64
N ASN A 12 43.27 22.88 26.16
CA ASN A 12 42.10 22.06 25.91
C ASN A 12 42.35 21.32 24.58
N PRO A 13 42.59 19.99 24.56
CA PRO A 13 42.66 19.27 23.32
C PRO A 13 41.23 19.21 22.79
N ILE A 14 40.96 20.01 21.78
CA ILE A 14 39.96 19.69 20.77
C ILE A 14 40.36 18.33 20.17
N ASP A 15 39.93 17.26 20.84
CA ASP A 15 40.10 15.91 20.33
C ASP A 15 39.18 15.78 19.12
N ALA A 16 39.86 15.73 17.99
CA ALA A 16 39.30 15.58 16.69
C ALA A 16 38.74 14.16 16.57
N THR A 17 37.55 14.07 15.99
CA THR A 17 37.16 12.95 15.14
C THR A 17 37.23 11.57 15.80
N ASP A 18 36.24 11.24 16.62
CA ASP A 18 35.78 9.85 16.71
C ASP A 18 34.73 9.61 15.61
N ASP A 19 35.18 9.82 14.36
CA ASP A 19 34.49 9.42 13.13
C ASP A 19 35.06 8.06 12.73
N ALA A 20 34.72 7.04 13.51
CA ALA A 20 35.12 5.68 13.23
C ALA A 20 33.96 4.71 13.49
N THR A 21 33.26 4.43 12.39
CA THR A 21 32.59 3.15 12.12
C THR A 21 31.19 2.96 12.72
N GLN A 22 30.27 3.84 12.32
CA GLN A 22 28.91 3.35 12.04
C GLN A 22 29.01 2.31 10.91
N THR A 23 29.17 1.04 11.28
CA THR A 23 29.01 -0.07 10.34
C THR A 23 27.57 -0.01 9.84
N PRO A 24 27.28 0.17 8.54
CA PRO A 24 25.92 0.14 8.04
C PRO A 24 25.40 -1.31 8.15
N THR A 25 24.92 -1.68 9.33
CA THR A 25 24.25 -2.96 9.56
C THR A 25 22.84 -2.85 9.02
N GLY A 26 22.66 -3.22 7.75
CA GLY A 26 21.33 -3.18 7.14
C GLY A 26 21.27 -3.56 5.68
N ALA A 27 22.06 -4.54 5.24
CA ALA A 27 21.93 -5.15 3.91
C ALA A 27 20.46 -5.50 3.60
N ALA A 28 19.97 -4.94 2.49
CA ALA A 28 18.71 -5.20 1.78
C ALA A 28 17.84 -6.36 2.32
N ARG A 29 16.90 -6.08 3.22
CA ARG A 29 15.87 -7.04 3.67
C ARG A 29 14.74 -7.27 2.65
N GLY A 30 14.69 -6.50 1.57
CA GLY A 30 13.54 -6.40 0.64
C GLY A 30 13.25 -7.61 -0.25
N THR A 31 14.22 -8.51 -0.49
CA THR A 31 14.04 -9.64 -1.43
C THR A 31 13.48 -10.91 -0.79
N ARG A 32 13.57 -11.07 0.55
CA ARG A 32 13.16 -12.31 1.23
C ARG A 32 11.65 -12.56 1.17
N LEU A 33 10.85 -11.51 0.96
CA LEU A 33 9.39 -11.61 0.90
C LEU A 33 8.83 -11.69 -0.53
N LEU A 34 9.68 -11.50 -1.55
CA LEU A 34 9.25 -11.60 -2.94
C LEU A 34 8.70 -12.99 -3.30
N PRO A 35 9.27 -14.13 -2.81
CA PRO A 35 8.68 -15.45 -3.03
C PRO A 35 7.26 -15.56 -2.44
N LEU A 36 7.01 -14.97 -1.27
CA LEU A 36 5.69 -14.97 -0.66
C LEU A 36 4.69 -14.18 -1.51
N VAL A 37 5.07 -12.98 -1.97
CA VAL A 37 4.25 -12.18 -2.90
C VAL A 37 3.92 -12.98 -4.16
N ALA A 38 4.94 -13.63 -4.77
CA ALA A 38 4.77 -14.41 -5.99
C ALA A 38 3.84 -15.61 -5.79
N VAL A 39 4.02 -16.38 -4.72
CA VAL A 39 3.16 -17.53 -4.40
C VAL A 39 1.71 -17.07 -4.21
N LEU A 40 1.47 -16.03 -3.41
CA LEU A 40 0.11 -15.53 -3.19
C LEU A 40 -0.52 -14.98 -4.48
N THR A 41 0.26 -14.27 -5.30
CA THR A 41 -0.17 -13.78 -6.62
C THR A 41 -0.62 -14.95 -7.51
N LEU A 42 0.20 -16.00 -7.60
CA LEU A 42 -0.10 -17.18 -8.42
C LEU A 42 -1.29 -17.97 -7.89
N VAL A 43 -1.43 -18.13 -6.58
CA VAL A 43 -2.58 -18.82 -5.97
C VAL A 43 -3.87 -18.07 -6.25
N VAL A 44 -3.91 -16.75 -6.01
CA VAL A 44 -5.10 -15.93 -6.28
C VAL A 44 -5.45 -15.97 -7.77
N LEU A 45 -4.46 -15.80 -8.65
CA LEU A 45 -4.66 -15.86 -10.09
C LEU A 45 -5.22 -17.22 -10.53
N ALA A 46 -4.66 -18.32 -10.01
CA ALA A 46 -5.13 -19.66 -10.34
C ALA A 46 -6.56 -19.91 -9.86
N VAL A 47 -6.91 -19.50 -8.63
CA VAL A 47 -8.26 -19.66 -8.09
C VAL A 47 -9.26 -18.79 -8.87
N ASP A 48 -8.91 -17.54 -9.18
CA ASP A 48 -9.75 -16.65 -9.98
C ASP A 48 -10.03 -17.23 -11.38
N GLN A 49 -8.99 -17.66 -12.08
CA GLN A 49 -9.15 -18.19 -13.44
C GLN A 49 -9.87 -19.55 -13.45
N LEU A 50 -9.63 -20.42 -12.47
CA LEU A 50 -10.33 -21.70 -12.34
C LEU A 50 -11.82 -21.49 -12.07
N THR A 51 -12.17 -20.57 -11.17
CA THR A 51 -13.57 -20.28 -10.84
C THR A 51 -14.30 -19.63 -12.02
N LYS A 52 -13.66 -18.68 -12.71
CA LYS A 52 -14.18 -18.11 -13.97
C LYS A 52 -14.38 -19.16 -15.05
N TRP A 53 -13.43 -20.07 -15.22
CA TRP A 53 -13.58 -21.17 -16.18
C TRP A 53 -14.77 -22.07 -15.84
N ARG A 54 -14.96 -22.41 -14.55
CA ARG A 54 -16.09 -23.23 -14.11
C ARG A 54 -17.44 -22.59 -14.35
N VAL A 55 -17.62 -21.30 -14.05
CA VAL A 55 -18.92 -20.65 -14.27
C VAL A 55 -19.25 -20.48 -15.75
N LEU A 56 -18.24 -20.28 -16.61
CA LEU A 56 -18.44 -20.22 -18.07
C LEU A 56 -18.92 -21.56 -18.66
N ASP A 57 -18.54 -22.67 -18.05
CA ASP A 57 -18.92 -24.02 -18.49
C ASP A 57 -20.29 -24.46 -17.95
N THR A 58 -20.70 -23.91 -16.80
CA THR A 58 -21.86 -24.42 -16.03
C THR A 58 -23.04 -23.47 -15.95
N MET A 59 -22.88 -22.18 -16.25
CA MET A 59 -23.93 -21.17 -16.07
C MET A 59 -24.35 -20.52 -17.39
N VAL A 60 -25.63 -20.16 -17.46
CA VAL A 60 -26.19 -19.35 -18.54
C VAL A 60 -26.12 -17.86 -18.13
N PRO A 61 -25.58 -16.96 -18.97
CA PRO A 61 -25.54 -15.53 -18.65
C PRO A 61 -26.93 -14.95 -18.36
N GLY A 62 -27.03 -14.17 -17.28
CA GLY A 62 -28.29 -13.54 -16.83
C GLY A 62 -29.21 -14.41 -15.98
N GLU A 63 -28.89 -15.70 -15.79
CA GLU A 63 -29.58 -16.54 -14.82
C GLU A 63 -28.93 -16.40 -13.44
N ARG A 64 -29.77 -16.19 -12.42
CA ARG A 64 -29.34 -16.03 -11.03
C ARG A 64 -29.70 -17.26 -10.20
N ILE A 65 -28.72 -17.77 -9.47
CA ILE A 65 -28.87 -18.85 -8.49
C ILE A 65 -28.68 -18.25 -7.10
N ASP A 66 -29.74 -18.17 -6.29
CA ASP A 66 -29.65 -17.66 -4.92
C ASP A 66 -28.97 -18.67 -3.99
N LEU A 67 -27.92 -18.22 -3.29
CA LEU A 67 -27.20 -19.01 -2.30
C LEU A 67 -27.67 -18.69 -0.86
N ILE A 68 -27.86 -17.40 -0.57
CA ILE A 68 -28.31 -16.91 0.74
C ILE A 68 -29.42 -15.88 0.49
N GLY A 69 -30.63 -16.37 0.18
CA GLY A 69 -31.75 -15.53 -0.21
C GLY A 69 -31.34 -14.47 -1.25
N SER A 70 -31.82 -13.24 -1.07
CA SER A 70 -31.45 -12.11 -1.93
C SER A 70 -30.13 -11.42 -1.55
N LEU A 71 -29.32 -11.98 -0.63
CA LEU A 71 -28.07 -11.34 -0.16
C LEU A 71 -26.84 -11.84 -0.91
N LEU A 72 -26.81 -13.11 -1.29
CA LEU A 72 -25.69 -13.71 -2.02
C LEU A 72 -26.21 -14.71 -3.03
N GLY A 73 -25.71 -14.64 -4.26
CA GLY A 73 -26.05 -15.56 -5.33
C GLY A 73 -24.90 -15.76 -6.31
N LEU A 74 -25.12 -16.62 -7.28
CA LEU A 74 -24.29 -16.75 -8.47
C LEU A 74 -25.05 -16.21 -9.67
N GLU A 75 -24.43 -15.34 -10.45
CA GLU A 75 -25.03 -14.74 -11.66
C GLU A 75 -23.93 -14.41 -12.66
N LEU A 76 -23.90 -15.09 -13.81
CA LEU A 76 -22.85 -14.88 -14.80
C LEU A 76 -23.06 -13.56 -15.58
N VAL A 77 -22.13 -12.62 -15.40
CA VAL A 77 -22.12 -11.30 -16.03
C VAL A 77 -20.79 -11.03 -16.73
N PHE A 78 -20.86 -10.49 -17.95
CA PHE A 78 -19.68 -10.07 -18.72
C PHE A 78 -19.44 -8.57 -18.57
N ASN A 79 -18.56 -8.20 -17.66
CA ASN A 79 -18.32 -6.82 -17.28
C ASN A 79 -17.29 -6.15 -18.21
N ARG A 80 -17.77 -5.25 -19.06
CA ARG A 80 -16.92 -4.42 -19.95
C ARG A 80 -16.39 -3.16 -19.29
N GLY A 81 -16.65 -2.95 -18.00
CA GLY A 81 -16.50 -1.68 -17.29
C GLY A 81 -17.83 -0.96 -17.02
N ALA A 82 -18.95 -1.70 -17.06
CA ALA A 82 -20.30 -1.13 -16.92
C ALA A 82 -20.64 -0.72 -15.48
N ALA A 83 -19.94 -1.25 -14.47
CA ALA A 83 -20.15 -0.89 -13.06
C ALA A 83 -19.95 0.61 -12.75
N LEU A 84 -19.24 1.34 -13.61
CA LEU A 84 -19.09 2.81 -13.51
C LEU A 84 -20.03 3.58 -14.42
N SER A 85 -20.83 2.93 -15.28
CA SER A 85 -21.72 3.51 -16.31
C SER A 85 -21.10 4.58 -17.24
N ILE A 86 -19.81 4.89 -17.08
CA ILE A 86 -19.04 5.94 -17.78
C ILE A 86 -18.11 5.32 -18.83
N ALA A 87 -17.78 4.03 -18.73
CA ALA A 87 -16.69 3.41 -19.49
C ALA A 87 -17.12 2.46 -20.63
N THR A 88 -18.38 2.49 -21.06
CA THR A 88 -18.81 1.78 -22.29
C THR A 88 -18.07 2.38 -23.50
N GLY A 89 -16.92 1.79 -23.87
CA GLY A 89 -15.99 2.30 -24.89
C GLY A 89 -14.59 2.63 -24.38
N MET A 90 -14.41 2.76 -23.06
CA MET A 90 -13.12 3.03 -22.40
C MET A 90 -12.53 1.81 -21.69
N THR A 91 -12.95 0.60 -22.05
CA THR A 91 -12.42 -0.65 -21.48
C THR A 91 -10.89 -0.72 -21.56
N TRP A 92 -10.30 -0.21 -22.65
CA TRP A 92 -8.85 -0.12 -22.82
C TRP A 92 -8.15 0.79 -21.80
N VAL A 93 -8.83 1.84 -21.31
CA VAL A 93 -8.33 2.73 -20.26
C VAL A 93 -8.28 1.98 -18.94
N LEU A 94 -9.32 1.20 -18.61
CA LEU A 94 -9.34 0.36 -17.42
C LEU A 94 -8.22 -0.69 -17.47
N THR A 95 -7.99 -1.30 -18.64
CA THR A 95 -6.85 -2.20 -18.86
C THR A 95 -5.53 -1.48 -18.61
N LEU A 96 -5.35 -0.27 -19.16
CA LEU A 96 -4.13 0.51 -18.98
C LEU A 96 -3.87 0.86 -17.51
N ILE A 97 -4.89 1.32 -16.79
CA ILE A 97 -4.80 1.60 -15.34
C ILE A 97 -4.40 0.33 -14.59
N ALA A 98 -5.02 -0.82 -14.88
CA ALA A 98 -4.69 -2.08 -14.25
C ALA A 98 -3.23 -2.50 -14.52
N VAL A 99 -2.73 -2.33 -15.76
CA VAL A 99 -1.31 -2.57 -16.10
C VAL A 99 -0.39 -1.68 -15.26
N VAL A 100 -0.70 -0.38 -15.15
CA VAL A 100 0.10 0.56 -14.36
C VAL A 100 0.13 0.14 -12.89
N VAL A 101 -1.03 -0.21 -12.31
CA VAL A 101 -1.12 -0.70 -10.93
C VAL A 101 -0.25 -1.95 -10.74
N VAL A 102 -0.36 -2.94 -11.63
CA VAL A 102 0.46 -4.16 -11.57
C VAL A 102 1.96 -3.83 -11.59
N ILE A 103 2.40 -2.95 -12.49
CA ILE A 103 3.83 -2.56 -12.61
C ILE A 103 4.31 -1.84 -11.34
N VAL A 104 3.54 -0.88 -10.84
CA VAL A 104 3.88 -0.08 -9.65
C VAL A 104 3.97 -0.99 -8.42
N VAL A 105 2.96 -1.84 -8.20
CA VAL A 105 2.91 -2.75 -7.04
C VAL A 105 4.01 -3.80 -7.15
N ALA A 106 4.28 -4.37 -8.33
CA ALA A 106 5.37 -5.33 -8.52
C ALA A 106 6.75 -4.69 -8.26
N ARG A 107 6.95 -3.43 -8.67
CA ARG A 107 8.19 -2.70 -8.37
C ARG A 107 8.32 -2.38 -6.88
N ALA A 108 7.23 -1.94 -6.24
CA ALA A 108 7.19 -1.66 -4.81
C ALA A 108 7.40 -2.92 -3.95
N SER A 109 6.96 -4.09 -4.44
CA SER A 109 7.13 -5.39 -3.78
C SER A 109 8.59 -5.74 -3.46
N ARG A 110 9.55 -5.18 -4.21
CA ARG A 110 11.00 -5.40 -4.00
C ARG A 110 11.56 -4.74 -2.74
N ARG A 111 10.80 -3.84 -2.12
CA ARG A 111 11.20 -3.06 -0.94
C ARG A 111 10.48 -3.51 0.33
N LEU A 112 9.73 -4.61 0.28
CA LEU A 112 8.91 -5.05 1.39
C LEU A 112 9.75 -5.65 2.52
N GLY A 113 9.54 -5.15 3.74
CA GLY A 113 10.09 -5.73 4.95
C GLY A 113 9.05 -6.29 5.93
N SER A 114 7.75 -6.10 5.65
CA SER A 114 6.65 -6.67 6.45
C SER A 114 5.95 -7.80 5.70
N ARG A 115 5.71 -8.91 6.41
CA ARG A 115 4.90 -10.03 5.89
C ARG A 115 3.47 -9.61 5.56
N LEU A 116 2.88 -8.71 6.34
CA LEU A 116 1.49 -8.28 6.11
C LEU A 116 1.39 -7.41 4.85
N TRP A 117 2.40 -6.58 4.58
CA TRP A 117 2.53 -5.87 3.31
C TRP A 117 2.73 -6.84 2.13
N ALA A 118 3.51 -7.91 2.32
CA ALA A 118 3.68 -8.95 1.30
C ALA A 118 2.39 -9.71 1.00
N VAL A 119 1.57 -10.00 2.01
CA VAL A 119 0.24 -10.58 1.83
C VAL A 119 -0.66 -9.62 1.05
N ALA A 120 -0.75 -8.36 1.47
CA ALA A 120 -1.56 -7.36 0.79
C ALA A 120 -1.16 -7.21 -0.69
N PHE A 121 0.14 -7.12 -0.99
CA PHE A 121 0.63 -6.95 -2.36
C PHE A 121 0.46 -8.22 -3.20
N GLY A 122 0.62 -9.41 -2.61
CA GLY A 122 0.35 -10.68 -3.30
C GLY A 122 -1.11 -10.83 -3.70
N LEU A 123 -2.03 -10.49 -2.79
CA LEU A 123 -3.47 -10.48 -3.06
C LEU A 123 -3.83 -9.43 -4.13
N LEU A 124 -3.30 -8.21 -4.01
CA LEU A 124 -3.54 -7.13 -4.95
C LEU A 124 -3.04 -7.45 -6.37
N LEU A 125 -1.81 -7.97 -6.48
CA LEU A 125 -1.25 -8.39 -7.76
C LEU A 125 -2.01 -9.57 -8.37
N GLY A 126 -2.36 -10.57 -7.56
CA GLY A 126 -3.13 -11.73 -8.03
C GLY A 126 -4.50 -11.33 -8.57
N GLY A 127 -5.24 -10.52 -7.83
CA GLY A 127 -6.55 -10.03 -8.27
C GLY A 127 -6.45 -9.11 -9.49
N ALA A 128 -5.51 -8.16 -9.49
CA ALA A 128 -5.31 -7.27 -10.63
C ALA A 128 -4.92 -8.04 -11.90
N LEU A 129 -4.02 -9.03 -11.79
CA LEU A 129 -3.64 -9.90 -12.91
C LEU A 129 -4.80 -10.77 -13.37
N GLY A 130 -5.61 -11.34 -12.47
CA GLY A 130 -6.79 -12.14 -12.84
C GLY A 130 -7.78 -11.37 -13.71
N ASN A 131 -8.11 -10.15 -13.31
CA ASN A 131 -8.94 -9.26 -14.13
C ASN A 131 -8.23 -8.76 -15.39
N LEU A 132 -6.89 -8.65 -15.38
CA LEU A 132 -6.12 -8.24 -16.55
C LEU A 132 -6.06 -9.33 -17.62
N VAL A 133 -5.90 -10.59 -17.22
CA VAL A 133 -5.91 -11.77 -18.10
C VAL A 133 -7.22 -11.80 -18.89
N ASP A 134 -8.36 -11.64 -18.23
CA ASP A 134 -9.65 -11.57 -18.90
C ASP A 134 -9.68 -10.45 -19.97
N ARG A 135 -9.24 -9.25 -19.62
CA ARG A 135 -9.22 -8.10 -20.54
C ARG A 135 -8.30 -8.29 -21.75
N PHE A 136 -7.24 -9.07 -21.62
CA PHE A 136 -6.30 -9.34 -22.72
C PHE A 136 -6.73 -10.49 -23.62
N PHE A 137 -7.35 -11.54 -23.06
CA PHE A 137 -7.57 -12.78 -23.79
C PHE A 137 -9.03 -13.03 -24.15
N ARG A 138 -9.98 -12.29 -23.56
CA ARG A 138 -11.40 -12.46 -23.87
C ARG A 138 -11.89 -11.51 -24.98
N PRO A 139 -12.95 -11.87 -25.71
CA PRO A 139 -13.57 -11.02 -26.73
C PRO A 139 -14.00 -9.65 -26.19
N PRO A 140 -14.06 -8.59 -27.04
CA PRO A 140 -13.99 -8.63 -28.50
C PRO A 140 -12.58 -8.54 -29.11
N ALA A 141 -11.59 -8.03 -28.37
CA ALA A 141 -10.23 -7.85 -28.87
C ALA A 141 -9.23 -7.77 -27.70
N PRO A 142 -7.93 -8.04 -27.95
CA PRO A 142 -6.92 -7.90 -26.90
C PRO A 142 -6.90 -6.51 -26.27
N ALA A 143 -6.72 -6.48 -24.95
CA ALA A 143 -6.78 -5.31 -24.08
C ALA A 143 -8.14 -4.59 -24.04
N ARG A 144 -9.17 -5.13 -24.70
CA ARG A 144 -10.55 -4.62 -24.73
C ARG A 144 -11.57 -5.67 -24.26
N GLY A 145 -11.11 -6.80 -23.76
CA GLY A 145 -11.94 -7.89 -23.28
C GLY A 145 -12.79 -7.50 -22.06
N HIS A 146 -13.86 -8.26 -21.84
CA HIS A 146 -14.66 -8.18 -20.64
C HIS A 146 -14.05 -9.02 -19.51
N VAL A 147 -14.36 -8.66 -18.27
CA VAL A 147 -14.09 -9.48 -17.08
C VAL A 147 -15.29 -10.39 -16.83
N VAL A 148 -15.03 -11.63 -16.40
CA VAL A 148 -16.08 -12.59 -16.04
C VAL A 148 -16.42 -12.42 -14.56
N ASP A 149 -17.62 -11.91 -14.29
CA ASP A 149 -18.15 -11.74 -12.94
C ASP A 149 -19.25 -12.77 -12.70
N PHE A 150 -19.33 -13.30 -11.48
CA PHE A 150 -20.24 -14.39 -11.15
C PHE A 150 -20.73 -14.45 -9.70
N ILE A 151 -20.12 -13.69 -8.78
CA ILE A 151 -20.52 -13.63 -7.37
C ILE A 151 -21.42 -12.42 -7.19
N ALA A 152 -22.71 -12.66 -6.98
CA ALA A 152 -23.71 -11.61 -6.92
C ALA A 152 -24.00 -11.20 -5.47
N TYR A 153 -23.63 -9.96 -5.11
CA TYR A 153 -23.81 -9.38 -3.78
C TYR A 153 -25.15 -8.63 -3.73
N GLY A 154 -26.19 -9.38 -3.40
CA GLY A 154 -27.58 -8.99 -3.55
C GLY A 154 -27.88 -8.43 -4.94
N ASN A 155 -28.56 -7.28 -4.98
CA ASN A 155 -28.89 -6.57 -6.22
C ASN A 155 -27.96 -5.37 -6.47
N TRP A 156 -26.84 -5.28 -5.76
CA TRP A 156 -25.97 -4.10 -5.77
C TRP A 156 -24.87 -4.21 -6.83
N PHE A 157 -24.15 -5.33 -6.83
CA PHE A 157 -23.09 -5.58 -7.79
C PHE A 157 -22.80 -7.08 -7.93
N VAL A 158 -22.24 -7.47 -9.08
CA VAL A 158 -21.69 -8.79 -9.33
C VAL A 158 -20.18 -8.64 -9.49
N GLY A 159 -19.40 -9.47 -8.81
CA GLY A 159 -17.94 -9.48 -8.88
C GLY A 159 -17.38 -10.89 -9.02
N ASN A 160 -16.08 -11.02 -8.76
CA ASN A 160 -15.38 -12.31 -8.85
C ASN A 160 -14.37 -12.48 -7.70
N VAL A 161 -13.60 -13.57 -7.74
CA VAL A 161 -12.57 -13.86 -6.72
C VAL A 161 -11.44 -12.83 -6.74
N ALA A 162 -11.04 -12.34 -7.92
CA ALA A 162 -10.07 -11.25 -8.01
C ALA A 162 -10.54 -9.99 -7.28
N ASP A 163 -11.82 -9.61 -7.36
CA ASP A 163 -12.35 -8.45 -6.65
C ASP A 163 -12.32 -8.63 -5.12
N ILE A 164 -12.63 -9.83 -4.63
CA ILE A 164 -12.49 -10.17 -3.20
C ILE A 164 -11.03 -9.97 -2.76
N ALA A 165 -10.07 -10.49 -3.53
CA ALA A 165 -8.65 -10.35 -3.23
C ALA A 165 -8.20 -8.88 -3.21
N ILE A 166 -8.67 -8.06 -4.15
CA ILE A 166 -8.38 -6.62 -4.21
C ILE A 166 -8.97 -5.90 -2.99
N VAL A 167 -10.21 -6.20 -2.60
CA VAL A 167 -10.86 -5.59 -1.41
C VAL A 167 -10.12 -5.97 -0.14
N VAL A 168 -9.78 -7.25 0.05
CA VAL A 168 -9.00 -7.70 1.22
C VAL A 168 -7.62 -7.03 1.23
N ALA A 169 -6.94 -6.94 0.08
CA ALA A 169 -5.69 -6.22 -0.02
C ALA A 169 -5.82 -4.75 0.39
N ALA A 170 -6.84 -4.04 -0.10
CA ALA A 170 -7.10 -2.65 0.26
C ALA A 170 -7.32 -2.48 1.77
N VAL A 171 -8.11 -3.37 2.39
CA VAL A 171 -8.30 -3.38 3.86
C VAL A 171 -6.96 -3.57 4.58
N LEU A 172 -6.13 -4.53 4.15
CA LEU A 172 -4.82 -4.76 4.76
C LEU A 172 -3.87 -3.56 4.60
N VAL A 173 -3.88 -2.89 3.46
CA VAL A 173 -3.12 -1.66 3.22
C VAL A 173 -3.57 -0.56 4.18
N VAL A 174 -4.89 -0.33 4.30
CA VAL A 174 -5.44 0.67 5.25
C VAL A 174 -5.04 0.34 6.68
N LEU A 175 -5.19 -0.92 7.10
CA LEU A 175 -4.80 -1.35 8.45
C LEU A 175 -3.30 -1.16 8.72
N GLN A 176 -2.43 -1.44 7.75
CA GLN A 176 -0.99 -1.22 7.90
C GLN A 176 -0.64 0.26 8.00
N THR A 177 -1.28 1.11 7.21
CA THR A 177 -1.12 2.57 7.27
C THR A 177 -1.59 3.10 8.61
N LEU A 178 -2.75 2.67 9.13
CA LEU A 178 -3.27 3.09 10.43
C LEU A 178 -2.38 2.62 11.61
N ARG A 179 -1.66 1.51 11.44
CA ARG A 179 -0.66 1.03 12.43
C ARG A 179 0.69 1.76 12.33
N GLY A 180 0.85 2.69 11.40
CA GLY A 180 2.12 3.38 11.15
C GLY A 180 3.23 2.46 10.65
N VAL A 181 2.88 1.31 10.06
CA VAL A 181 3.87 0.34 9.56
C VAL A 181 4.25 0.69 8.13
N ARG A 182 5.48 1.15 7.93
CA ARG A 182 6.03 1.47 6.62
C ARG A 182 6.23 0.20 5.78
N LEU A 183 6.34 0.35 4.45
CA LEU A 183 6.51 -0.77 3.51
C LEU A 183 7.73 -1.64 3.83
N ASP A 184 8.80 -1.02 4.34
CA ASP A 184 10.03 -1.67 4.77
C ASP A 184 9.91 -2.38 6.15
N GLY A 185 8.72 -2.35 6.76
CA GLY A 185 8.44 -2.98 8.05
C GLY A 185 8.83 -2.17 9.27
N THR A 186 9.34 -0.95 9.11
CA THR A 186 9.61 -0.04 10.23
C THR A 186 8.30 0.59 10.73
N HIS A 187 8.25 0.95 12.01
CA HIS A 187 7.13 1.70 12.59
C HIS A 187 7.50 3.18 12.66
N GLU A 188 6.56 4.07 12.40
CA GLU A 188 6.72 5.48 12.77
C GLU A 188 6.73 5.60 14.29
N THR A 189 7.92 5.77 14.88
CA THR A 189 8.05 6.10 16.31
C THR A 189 7.52 7.50 16.54
N HIS A 190 6.52 7.63 17.40
CA HIS A 190 5.91 8.89 17.83
C HIS A 190 6.85 9.75 18.71
N ASP A 191 8.17 9.64 18.55
CA ASP A 191 9.19 10.35 19.34
C ASP A 191 9.68 11.65 18.67
N GLY A 192 9.40 11.85 17.38
CA GLY A 192 9.80 13.05 16.65
C GLY A 192 8.97 14.30 16.94
N ALA A 193 7.75 14.15 17.48
CA ALA A 193 6.89 15.27 17.84
C ALA A 193 7.30 15.93 19.17
N ALA A 194 7.91 15.17 20.09
CA ALA A 194 8.41 15.71 21.35
C ALA A 194 9.75 16.43 21.19
N ALA A 195 10.64 15.93 20.32
CA ALA A 195 11.94 16.58 20.07
C ALA A 195 11.82 17.93 19.33
N ALA A 196 10.80 18.09 18.46
CA ALA A 196 10.54 19.36 17.77
C ALA A 196 9.91 20.43 18.67
N ALA A 197 9.37 20.07 19.83
CA ALA A 197 8.80 20.99 20.80
C ALA A 197 9.83 21.50 21.85
N VAL A 198 10.99 20.84 21.96
CA VAL A 198 12.05 21.20 22.93
C VAL A 198 13.05 22.22 22.34
N ASP A 199 13.05 22.42 21.02
CA ASP A 199 13.98 23.35 20.33
C ASP A 199 13.31 24.68 19.91
N ALA A 200 12.15 25.01 20.50
CA ALA A 200 11.60 26.36 20.39
C ALA A 200 12.41 27.29 21.30
N PRO A 201 13.07 28.34 20.78
CA PRO A 201 13.84 29.24 21.62
C PRO A 201 12.90 29.99 22.57
N ASP A 202 13.11 29.80 23.87
CA ASP A 202 12.48 30.56 24.95
C ASP A 202 12.80 32.05 24.77
N GLY A 203 11.80 32.83 24.35
CA GLY A 203 11.84 34.28 24.34
C GLY A 203 11.86 34.81 25.76
N THR A 204 13.04 35.26 26.20
CA THR A 204 13.29 35.85 27.50
C THR A 204 12.48 37.12 27.74
N SER A 205 11.87 37.14 28.93
CA SER A 205 11.15 38.23 29.58
C SER A 205 12.00 39.48 29.86
N GLY A 206 11.38 40.67 29.70
CA GLY A 206 11.83 41.94 30.25
C GLY A 206 10.67 42.81 30.72
N THR A 207 10.44 42.80 32.05
CA THR A 207 9.96 43.86 32.98
C THR A 207 9.84 45.31 32.46
N ALA A 208 9.08 46.27 33.00
CA ALA A 208 8.02 46.42 34.00
C ALA A 208 7.71 47.96 34.13
N GLY A 209 6.48 48.35 34.48
CA GLY A 209 6.09 49.69 35.02
C GLY A 209 6.04 50.85 34.01
N THR A 210 5.12 51.82 34.00
CA THR A 210 4.39 52.45 35.11
C THR A 210 3.16 53.18 34.56
N VAL A 211 2.07 53.10 35.32
CA VAL A 211 0.80 53.85 35.18
C VAL A 211 0.98 55.27 35.70
N VAL A 212 0.58 56.29 34.94
CA VAL A 212 0.13 57.59 35.47
C VAL A 212 -1.05 58.10 34.63
N ARG A 213 -2.15 58.42 35.30
CA ARG A 213 -3.29 59.20 34.78
C ARG A 213 -3.20 60.64 35.29
N GLU A 214 -3.39 61.58 34.36
CA GLU A 214 -4.15 62.86 34.46
C GLU A 214 -3.58 64.00 35.33
N PRO A 215 -3.98 65.27 35.10
CA PRO A 215 -5.11 65.77 34.28
C PRO A 215 -4.75 66.44 32.93
#